data_AF-A0AAE4CV98-F1
#
_entry.id   AF-A0AAE4CV98-F1
#
_cell.length_a   1.000
_cell.length_b   1.000
_cell.length_c   1.000
_cell.angle_alpha   90.00
_cell.angle_beta   90.00
_cell.angle_gamma   90.00
#
_symmetry.space_group_name_H-M   'P 1'
#
loop_
_entity.id
_entity.type
_entity.pdbx_description
1 polymer ?
#
loop_
_entity_poly.entity_id
_entity_poly.type
_entity_poly.pdbx_seq_one_letter_code
_entity_poly.pdbx_strand_id
1 'polypeptide(L)'
;MATSESIDPEAAFAQLARIKLSETDLNGVLNMIADLARRAVPGADEVSVTLVRDQQARTAAFTSELALRLDETQYALGSGPCLDAAGTAGAMVLSRIATETRRPQWTSQAVELGRTVRCRWACRSRSPSPAR
;
A
#
# COMPACT_ATOMS: atom_id res chain seq x y z
N MET A 1 11.46 21.70 2.99
CA MET A 1 11.16 20.26 2.97
C MET A 1 10.85 19.90 1.53
N ALA A 2 11.52 18.88 0.98
CA ALA A 2 11.55 18.58 -0.45
C ALA A 2 10.13 18.41 -1.02
N THR A 3 9.77 19.26 -1.98
CA THR A 3 8.57 19.10 -2.80
C THR A 3 8.76 17.85 -3.65
N SER A 4 8.05 16.77 -3.32
CA SER A 4 8.01 15.58 -4.17
C SER A 4 7.45 15.99 -5.53
N GLU A 5 8.32 16.10 -6.52
CA GLU A 5 7.95 16.39 -7.90
C GLU A 5 7.11 15.20 -8.40
N SER A 6 5.83 15.46 -8.66
CA SER A 6 4.91 14.44 -9.15
C SER A 6 5.36 14.00 -10.53
N ILE A 7 5.58 12.70 -10.71
CA ILE A 7 6.00 12.15 -12.00
C ILE A 7 4.76 11.68 -12.80
N ASP A 8 4.84 11.79 -14.12
CA ASP A 8 3.85 11.20 -15.01
C ASP A 8 3.77 9.67 -14.79
N PRO A 9 2.58 9.07 -14.63
CA PRO A 9 2.40 7.63 -14.56
C PRO A 9 3.11 6.85 -15.68
N GLU A 10 3.15 7.34 -16.92
CA GLU A 10 3.87 6.67 -18.01
C GLU A 10 5.37 6.62 -17.75
N ALA A 11 5.96 7.71 -17.24
CA ALA A 11 7.35 7.75 -16.82
C ALA A 11 7.62 6.80 -15.64
N ALA A 12 6.68 6.66 -14.70
CA ALA A 12 6.78 5.70 -13.60
C ALA A 12 6.79 4.24 -14.11
N PHE A 13 5.91 3.91 -15.05
CA PHE A 13 5.90 2.59 -15.70
C PHE A 13 7.17 2.33 -16.48
N ALA A 14 7.70 3.33 -17.19
CA ALA A 14 8.97 3.22 -17.90
C ALA A 14 10.16 2.98 -16.94
N GLN A 15 10.13 3.52 -15.72
CA GLN A 15 11.13 3.21 -14.69
C GLN A 15 11.01 1.77 -14.19
N LEU A 16 9.79 1.30 -13.90
CA LEU A 16 9.54 -0.10 -13.52
C LEU A 16 10.00 -1.08 -14.62
N ALA A 17 9.72 -0.77 -15.89
CA ALA A 17 10.08 -1.62 -17.02
C ALA A 17 11.59 -1.79 -17.22
N ARG A 18 12.41 -0.90 -16.64
CA ARG A 18 13.89 -0.95 -16.70
C ARG A 18 14.51 -1.72 -15.54
N ILE A 19 13.72 -2.17 -14.57
CA ILE A 19 14.23 -2.95 -13.45
C ILE A 19 14.73 -4.29 -13.97
N LYS A 20 16.03 -4.54 -13.77
CA LYS A 20 16.62 -5.85 -14.00
C LYS A 20 16.39 -6.72 -12.76
N LEU A 21 15.41 -7.60 -12.83
CA LEU A 21 15.04 -8.52 -11.75
C LEU A 21 16.18 -9.49 -11.35
N SER A 22 17.17 -9.70 -12.22
CA SER A 22 18.37 -10.48 -11.92
C SER A 22 19.39 -9.73 -11.05
N GLU A 23 19.33 -8.41 -11.00
CA GLU A 23 20.28 -7.54 -10.29
C GLU A 23 19.64 -6.85 -9.06
N THR A 24 18.31 -6.93 -8.90
CA THR A 24 17.56 -6.30 -7.80
C THR A 24 16.78 -7.36 -7.04
N ASP A 25 16.96 -7.42 -5.72
CA ASP A 25 16.17 -8.32 -4.88
C ASP A 25 14.71 -7.87 -4.76
N LEU A 26 13.83 -8.77 -4.30
CA LEU A 26 12.40 -8.48 -4.19
C LEU A 26 12.13 -7.24 -3.32
N ASN A 27 12.87 -7.06 -2.22
CA ASN A 27 12.68 -5.93 -1.32
C ASN A 27 13.01 -4.60 -2.01
N GLY A 28 14.11 -4.53 -2.77
CA GLY A 28 14.48 -3.37 -3.56
C GLY A 28 13.41 -3.01 -4.59
N VAL A 29 12.85 -4.01 -5.27
CA VAL A 29 11.75 -3.80 -6.24
C VAL A 29 10.50 -3.24 -5.55
N LEU A 30 10.09 -3.81 -4.41
CA LEU A 30 8.90 -3.37 -3.69
C LEU A 30 9.05 -1.95 -3.12
N ASN A 31 10.24 -1.59 -2.61
CA ASN A 31 10.53 -0.22 -2.18
C ASN A 31 10.45 0.77 -3.36
N MET A 32 11.00 0.40 -4.52
CA MET A 32 10.90 1.24 -5.73
C MET A 32 9.45 1.42 -6.17
N ILE A 33 8.63 0.37 -6.10
CA ILE A 33 7.19 0.46 -6.38
C ILE A 33 6.50 1.43 -5.42
N ALA A 34 6.76 1.33 -4.11
CA ALA A 34 6.15 2.23 -3.13
C ALA A 34 6.54 3.70 -3.38
N ASP A 35 7.82 3.96 -3.65
CA ASP A 35 8.32 5.31 -3.96
C ASP A 35 7.80 5.88 -5.27
N LEU A 36 7.65 5.05 -6.30
CA LEU A 36 7.05 5.47 -7.57
C LEU A 36 5.56 5.75 -7.41
N ALA A 37 4.83 4.92 -6.68
CA ALA A 37 3.42 5.15 -6.41
C ALA A 37 3.19 6.46 -5.65
N ARG A 38 4.02 6.76 -4.63
CA ARG A 38 3.96 8.04 -3.90
C ARG A 38 4.13 9.26 -4.81
N ARG A 39 5.01 9.16 -5.81
CA ARG A 39 5.30 10.26 -6.76
C ARG A 39 4.30 10.34 -7.91
N ALA A 40 3.79 9.22 -8.39
CA ALA A 40 2.94 9.16 -9.59
C ALA A 40 1.44 9.29 -9.29
N VAL A 41 1.02 9.02 -8.05
CA VAL A 41 -0.39 8.96 -7.67
C VAL A 41 -0.77 10.21 -6.86
N PRO A 42 -1.61 11.12 -7.41
CA PRO A 42 -1.97 12.35 -6.73
C PRO A 42 -2.63 12.10 -5.35
N GLY A 43 -2.05 12.71 -4.31
CA GLY A 43 -2.53 12.61 -2.93
C GLY A 43 -2.24 11.28 -2.24
N ALA A 44 -1.30 10.48 -2.76
CA ALA A 44 -0.75 9.31 -2.09
C ALA A 44 0.51 9.73 -1.30
N ASP A 45 0.32 10.41 -0.17
CA ASP A 45 1.45 10.90 0.65
C ASP A 45 2.15 9.77 1.40
N GLU A 46 1.37 8.77 1.82
CA GLU A 46 1.79 7.61 2.60
C GLU A 46 1.48 6.33 1.82
N VAL A 47 2.53 5.61 1.42
CA VAL A 47 2.40 4.39 0.62
C VAL A 47 3.10 3.24 1.32
N SER A 48 2.44 2.08 1.34
CA SER A 48 3.01 0.81 1.75
C SER A 48 2.61 -0.31 0.79
N VAL A 49 3.36 -1.41 0.85
CA VAL A 49 3.04 -2.65 0.15
C VAL A 49 2.84 -3.75 1.19
N THR A 50 1.61 -4.23 1.32
CA THR A 50 1.27 -5.40 2.15
C THR A 50 1.45 -6.68 1.33
N LEU A 51 2.17 -7.66 1.89
CA LEU A 51 2.16 -9.04 1.41
C LEU A 51 1.34 -9.89 2.37
N VAL A 52 0.41 -10.68 1.81
CA VAL A 52 -0.38 -11.65 2.57
C VAL A 52 0.00 -13.05 2.12
N ARG A 53 0.47 -13.87 3.07
CA ARG A 53 0.83 -15.28 2.86
C ARG A 53 0.30 -16.11 4.01
N ASP A 54 -0.37 -17.22 3.72
CA ASP A 54 -0.87 -18.15 4.75
C ASP A 54 -1.69 -17.43 5.85
N GLN A 55 -2.56 -16.50 5.44
CA GLN A 55 -3.36 -15.63 6.32
C GLN A 55 -2.56 -14.65 7.20
N GLN A 56 -1.24 -14.58 7.04
CA GLN A 56 -0.37 -13.63 7.73
C GLN A 56 -0.04 -12.47 6.80
N ALA A 57 -0.36 -11.26 7.25
CA ALA A 57 -0.03 -10.04 6.54
C ALA A 57 1.22 -9.39 7.12
N ARG A 58 2.07 -8.85 6.26
CA ARG A 58 3.23 -8.05 6.66
C ARG A 58 3.46 -6.91 5.67
N THR A 59 4.00 -5.81 6.16
CA THR A 59 4.46 -4.71 5.31
C THR A 59 5.83 -5.05 4.73
N ALA A 60 5.90 -5.14 3.40
CA ALA A 60 7.12 -5.51 2.68
C ALA A 60 7.91 -4.29 2.17
N ALA A 61 7.25 -3.15 2.03
CA ALA A 61 7.84 -1.86 1.69
C ALA A 61 6.94 -0.73 2.22
N PHE A 62 7.52 0.42 2.56
CA PHE A 62 6.78 1.60 3.01
C PHE A 62 7.59 2.88 2.76
N THR A 63 6.91 4.00 2.53
CA THR A 63 7.55 5.30 2.30
C THR A 63 7.66 6.15 3.56
N SER A 64 7.00 5.75 4.64
CA SER A 64 7.04 6.43 5.94
C SER A 64 6.70 5.52 7.11
N GLU A 65 7.09 5.95 8.31
CA GLU A 65 6.70 5.32 9.57
C GLU A 65 5.18 5.37 9.79
N LEU A 66 4.49 6.39 9.27
CA LEU A 66 3.03 6.48 9.38
C LEU A 66 2.36 5.37 8.56
N ALA A 67 2.82 5.14 7.32
CA ALA A 67 2.32 4.05 6.48
C ALA A 67 2.51 2.68 7.16
N LEU A 68 3.69 2.46 7.76
CA LEU A 68 3.98 1.24 8.52
C LEU A 68 3.05 1.06 9.73
N ARG A 69 2.87 2.10 10.56
CA ARG A 69 2.04 2.02 11.76
C ARG A 69 0.57 1.75 11.44
N LEU A 70 0.05 2.35 10.37
CA LEU A 70 -1.32 2.10 9.91
C LEU A 70 -1.54 0.63 9.48
N ASP A 71 -0.52 0.05 8.85
CA ASP A 71 -0.49 -1.36 8.51
C ASP A 71 -0.45 -2.26 9.75
N GLU A 72 0.41 -1.96 10.71
CA GLU A 72 0.49 -2.72 11.96
C GLU A 72 -0.82 -2.69 12.74
N THR A 73 -1.51 -1.54 12.76
CA THR A 73 -2.84 -1.43 13.40
C THR A 73 -3.87 -2.37 12.78
N GLN A 74 -3.94 -2.50 11.45
CA GLN A 74 -4.90 -3.44 10.84
C GLN A 74 -4.51 -4.90 11.08
N TYR A 75 -3.22 -5.22 11.12
CA TYR A 75 -2.77 -6.58 11.41
C TYR A 75 -3.10 -6.97 12.86
N ALA A 76 -2.87 -6.05 13.81
CA ALA A 76 -3.20 -6.26 15.22
C ALA A 76 -4.71 -6.46 15.44
N LEU A 77 -5.55 -5.76 14.68
CA LEU A 77 -7.01 -5.89 14.74
C LEU A 77 -7.54 -7.09 13.93
N GLY A 78 -6.73 -7.68 13.05
CA GLY A 78 -7.19 -8.67 12.07
C GLY A 78 -8.22 -8.10 11.07
N SER A 79 -8.38 -6.79 11.00
CA SER A 79 -9.34 -6.11 10.13
C SER A 79 -8.81 -4.73 9.74
N GLY A 80 -8.99 -4.35 8.48
CA GLY A 80 -8.52 -3.07 7.96
C GLY A 80 -8.55 -3.00 6.44
N PRO A 81 -8.27 -1.82 5.88
CA PRO A 81 -8.39 -1.60 4.44
C PRO A 81 -7.47 -2.49 3.59
N CYS A 82 -6.22 -2.73 3.98
CA CYS A 82 -5.32 -3.57 3.17
C CYS A 82 -5.65 -5.06 3.32
N LEU A 83 -6.09 -5.51 4.49
CA LEU A 83 -6.58 -6.87 4.69
C LEU A 83 -7.85 -7.14 3.86
N ASP A 84 -8.78 -6.20 3.84
CA ASP A 84 -10.02 -6.33 3.07
C ASP A 84 -9.76 -6.19 1.56
N ALA A 85 -8.84 -5.32 1.16
CA ALA A 85 -8.37 -5.21 -0.22
C ALA A 85 -7.60 -6.47 -0.65
N ALA A 86 -6.91 -7.15 0.26
CA ALA A 86 -6.38 -8.46 -0.05
C ALA A 86 -7.53 -9.46 -0.27
N GLY A 87 -8.58 -9.45 0.54
CA GLY A 87 -9.73 -10.34 0.38
C GLY A 87 -10.56 -10.10 -0.88
N THR A 88 -10.57 -8.88 -1.42
CA THR A 88 -11.37 -8.50 -2.59
C THR A 88 -10.47 -8.33 -3.82
N ALA A 89 -10.80 -8.93 -4.97
CA ALA A 89 -9.94 -8.88 -6.16
C ALA A 89 -9.90 -7.49 -6.87
N GLY A 90 -10.10 -6.39 -6.14
CA GLY A 90 -10.26 -5.05 -6.69
C GLY A 90 -9.59 -3.96 -5.84
N ALA A 91 -9.44 -2.77 -6.44
CA ALA A 91 -8.92 -1.60 -5.73
C ALA A 91 -9.97 -1.06 -4.76
N MET A 92 -9.57 -0.80 -3.52
CA MET A 92 -10.40 -0.12 -2.53
C MET A 92 -9.97 1.33 -2.36
N VAL A 93 -10.95 2.23 -2.33
CA VAL A 93 -10.73 3.66 -2.09
C VAL A 93 -11.47 4.06 -0.83
N LEU A 94 -10.73 4.67 0.10
CA LEU A 94 -11.29 5.32 1.29
C LEU A 94 -11.17 6.83 1.12
N SER A 95 -12.29 7.51 0.91
CA SER A 95 -12.31 8.95 0.59
C SER A 95 -11.93 9.83 1.79
N ARG A 96 -12.33 9.42 3.01
CA ARG A 96 -11.97 10.09 4.26
C ARG A 96 -12.05 9.11 5.42
N ILE A 97 -10.92 8.90 6.09
CA ILE A 97 -10.83 8.00 7.24
C ILE A 97 -11.74 8.48 8.38
N ALA A 98 -11.74 9.78 8.70
CA ALA A 98 -12.55 10.33 9.81
C ALA A 98 -14.07 10.08 9.71
N THR A 99 -14.57 9.71 8.53
CA THR A 99 -15.98 9.39 8.28
C THR A 99 -16.21 7.93 7.91
N GLU A 100 -15.19 7.08 7.98
CA GLU A 100 -15.30 5.64 7.69
C GLU A 100 -15.96 4.93 8.87
N THR A 101 -17.13 4.34 8.64
CA THR A 101 -17.94 3.71 9.69
C THR A 101 -17.94 2.18 9.63
N ARG A 102 -17.49 1.57 8.52
CA ARG A 102 -17.46 0.10 8.37
C ARG A 102 -16.39 -0.55 9.22
N ARG A 103 -15.37 0.21 9.64
CA ARG A 103 -14.23 -0.27 10.46
C ARG A 103 -13.96 0.69 11.61
N PRO A 104 -14.85 0.76 12.61
CA PRO A 104 -14.77 1.80 13.65
C PRO A 104 -13.48 1.70 14.47
N GLN A 105 -13.03 0.49 14.82
CA GLN A 105 -11.82 0.27 15.62
C GLN A 105 -10.53 0.65 14.88
N TRP A 106 -10.41 0.27 13.61
CA TRP A 106 -9.25 0.67 12.80
C TRP A 106 -9.28 2.19 12.56
N THR A 107 -10.46 2.74 12.27
CA THR A 107 -10.63 4.17 11.99
C THR A 107 -10.26 5.04 13.18
N SER A 108 -10.66 4.68 14.41
CA SER A 108 -10.30 5.45 15.60
C SER A 108 -8.79 5.54 15.78
N GLN A 109 -8.08 4.41 15.65
CA GLN A 109 -6.62 4.38 15.76
C GLN A 109 -5.95 5.11 14.59
N ALA A 110 -6.43 4.94 13.36
CA ALA A 110 -5.88 5.63 12.20
C ALA A 110 -6.02 7.16 12.29
N VAL A 111 -7.13 7.68 12.84
CA VAL A 111 -7.32 9.11 13.10
C VAL A 111 -6.37 9.63 14.17
N GLU A 112 -6.11 8.84 15.22
CA GLU A 112 -5.13 9.17 16.26
C GLU A 112 -3.70 9.22 15.71
N LEU A 113 -3.36 8.30 14.80
CA LEU A 113 -2.04 8.19 14.17
C LEU A 113 -1.75 9.30 13.16
N GLY A 114 -2.76 9.77 12.42
CA GLY A 114 -2.58 10.79 11.40
C GLY A 114 -3.88 11.50 11.07
N ARG A 115 -3.97 12.78 11.40
CA ARG A 115 -5.21 13.57 11.29
C ARG A 115 -5.79 13.69 9.88
N THR A 116 -5.12 13.26 8.81
CA THR A 116 -5.72 13.02 7.49
C THR A 116 -4.83 12.07 6.66
N VAL A 117 -4.96 10.76 6.82
CA VAL A 117 -4.32 9.80 5.91
C VAL A 117 -5.24 9.53 4.71
N ARG A 118 -4.71 9.60 3.49
CA ARG A 118 -5.36 9.13 2.26
C ARG A 118 -4.75 7.79 1.86
N CYS A 119 -5.48 6.70 2.08
CA CYS A 119 -5.05 5.38 1.62
C CYS A 119 -5.32 5.24 0.11
N ARG A 120 -4.30 4.85 -0.67
CA ARG A 120 -4.51 4.44 -2.06
C ARG A 120 -3.61 3.27 -2.48
N TRP A 121 -4.31 2.22 -2.91
CA TRP A 121 -3.93 1.07 -3.74
C TRP A 121 -3.29 -0.16 -3.06
N ALA A 122 -3.80 -1.33 -3.44
CA ALA A 122 -3.25 -2.66 -3.15
C ALA A 122 -3.14 -3.43 -4.48
N CYS A 123 -1.98 -4.07 -4.74
CA CYS A 123 -1.74 -4.86 -5.95
C CYS A 123 -1.46 -6.33 -5.57
N ARG A 124 -2.26 -7.27 -6.08
CA ARG A 124 -2.03 -8.72 -5.93
C ARG A 124 -1.40 -9.27 -7.20
N SER A 125 -0.24 -9.92 -7.10
CA SER A 125 0.24 -10.85 -8.13
C SER A 125 -0.49 -12.19 -7.96
N ARG A 126 -1.08 -12.73 -9.04
CA ARG A 126 -1.59 -14.11 -9.06
C ARG A 126 -0.42 -15.07 -9.31
N SER A 127 -0.30 -16.12 -8.51
CA SER A 127 0.26 -17.39 -9.00
C SER A 127 -0.83 -18.11 -9.81
N PRO A 128 -0.52 -18.81 -10.91
CA PRO A 128 -1.49 -19.70 -11.55
C PRO A 128 -1.93 -20.77 -10.55
N SER A 129 -3.23 -21.00 -10.43
CA SER A 129 -3.75 -22.17 -9.70
C SER A 129 -3.38 -23.43 -10.51
N PRO A 130 -2.89 -24.51 -9.88
CA PRO A 130 -2.77 -25.78 -10.59
C PRO A 130 -4.18 -26.24 -10.94
N ALA A 131 -4.44 -26.40 -12.24
CA ALA A 131 -5.70 -26.91 -12.75
C ALA A 131 -6.06 -28.24 -12.07
N ARG A 132 -7.32 -28.36 -11.62
CA ARG A 132 -7.94 -29.62 -11.25
C ARG A 132 -8.87 -30.06 -12.37
#